data_AF-A0A1V6IW06-F1
#
_entry.id   AF-A0A1V6IW06-F1
#
_cell.length_a   1.000
_cell.length_b   1.000
_cell.length_c   1.000
_cell.angle_alpha   90.00
_cell.angle_beta   90.00
_cell.angle_gamma   90.00
#
_symmetry.space_group_name_H-M   'P 1'
#
loop_
_entity.id
_entity.type
_entity.pdbx_description
1 polymer ?
#
loop_
_entity_poly.entity_id
_entity_poly.type
_entity_poly.pdbx_seq_one_letter_code
_entity_poly.pdbx_strand_id
1 'polypeptide(L)'
;MAATWPNKSPLLIWSSALASLACHPLAGLPAITIALLSSLPQIRQHWQKIIKWLAVALTALVLPLSLWLTNWQHTKKWQLGKPPINTFLASLNHVFTFSHLWPNQEHWLLNLIYGWQAWQPIVAIILILTGWYLLRNNKTVWTSILKSLNLSLIIAIIFTSLIPFDFVIDYERYNYLARFSWLAIIINLPAAFMAFGLLAKKWLDSHYKKIIWPIIIALTALIIFSLYLTYPRDDRYSHAQGLSTSQTDFLAVQIIENQANDDYIVLANQQVSAAALAQYGFYTGKHQRYLQDDIFYYPIPTSGVLYPYYLKMVNDYPSRQTIAEAAKLAGVHQAYFVLNDYWYGFEKLAEEAAAEADEIIKIANGAIIIFVYKNL
;
A
#
# COMPACT_ATOMS: atom_id res chain seq x y z
N MET A 1 -34.15 -11.33 -19.90
CA MET A 1 -33.32 -12.54 -19.72
C MET A 1 -32.57 -12.41 -18.41
N ALA A 2 -32.90 -13.22 -17.41
CA ALA A 2 -32.02 -13.39 -16.26
C ALA A 2 -30.74 -14.03 -16.79
N ALA A 3 -29.60 -13.34 -16.69
CA ALA A 3 -28.31 -13.92 -17.03
C ALA A 3 -28.04 -15.06 -16.04
N THR A 4 -28.43 -16.28 -16.38
CA THR A 4 -27.96 -17.48 -15.71
C THR A 4 -26.50 -17.61 -16.07
N TRP A 5 -25.64 -17.40 -15.07
CA TRP A 5 -24.20 -17.54 -15.22
C TRP A 5 -23.90 -18.93 -15.83
N PRO A 6 -23.00 -19.04 -16.82
CA PRO A 6 -22.55 -20.35 -17.27
C PRO A 6 -21.98 -21.07 -16.05
N ASN A 7 -22.31 -22.35 -15.93
CA ASN A 7 -21.90 -23.26 -14.86
C ASN A 7 -20.36 -23.24 -14.75
N LYS A 8 -19.79 -22.28 -14.01
CA LYS A 8 -18.34 -22.15 -13.87
C LYS A 8 -17.89 -23.29 -12.97
N SER A 9 -16.85 -24.02 -13.42
CA SER A 9 -16.24 -25.07 -12.62
C SER A 9 -15.92 -24.54 -11.22
N PRO A 10 -16.48 -25.13 -10.15
CA PRO A 10 -16.14 -24.77 -8.77
C PRO A 10 -14.62 -24.72 -8.54
N LEU A 11 -13.87 -25.56 -9.26
CA LEU A 11 -12.41 -25.58 -9.29
C LEU A 11 -11.83 -24.20 -9.60
N LEU A 12 -12.34 -23.50 -10.62
CA LEU A 12 -11.81 -22.21 -11.06
C LEU A 12 -12.05 -21.11 -10.01
N ILE A 13 -13.22 -21.14 -9.35
CA ILE A 13 -13.58 -20.17 -8.31
C ILE A 13 -12.65 -20.36 -7.10
N TRP A 14 -12.50 -21.60 -6.65
CA TRP A 14 -11.64 -21.94 -5.52
C TRP A 14 -10.16 -21.73 -5.83
N SER A 15 -9.67 -22.11 -7.02
CA SER A 15 -8.27 -21.91 -7.39
C SER A 15 -7.92 -20.42 -7.47
N SER A 16 -8.81 -19.59 -8.01
CA SER A 16 -8.62 -18.12 -8.06
C SER A 16 -8.64 -17.49 -6.67
N ALA A 17 -9.51 -17.97 -5.78
CA ALA A 17 -9.58 -17.49 -4.40
C ALA A 17 -8.33 -17.87 -3.58
N LEU A 18 -7.86 -19.12 -3.73
CA LEU A 18 -6.63 -19.59 -3.09
C LEU A 18 -5.38 -18.88 -3.64
N ALA A 19 -5.29 -18.68 -4.96
CA ALA A 19 -4.22 -17.89 -5.56
C ALA A 19 -4.25 -16.45 -5.03
N SER A 20 -5.43 -15.83 -4.94
CA SER A 20 -5.58 -14.48 -4.37
C SER A 20 -5.14 -14.41 -2.91
N LEU A 21 -5.44 -15.45 -2.11
CA LEU A 21 -5.00 -15.56 -0.71
C LEU A 21 -3.50 -15.73 -0.57
N ALA A 22 -2.89 -16.55 -1.43
CA ALA A 22 -1.44 -16.75 -1.46
C ALA A 22 -0.69 -15.47 -1.86
N CYS A 23 -1.24 -14.68 -2.79
CA CYS A 23 -0.63 -13.43 -3.24
C CYS A 23 -0.85 -12.27 -2.24
N HIS A 24 -2.07 -12.10 -1.72
CA HIS A 24 -2.38 -10.98 -0.84
C HIS A 24 -3.56 -11.28 0.10
N PRO A 25 -3.33 -11.45 1.42
CA PRO A 25 -4.37 -11.84 2.38
C PRO A 25 -5.61 -10.92 2.39
N LEU A 26 -5.41 -9.60 2.31
CA LEU A 26 -6.50 -8.60 2.24
C LEU A 26 -7.48 -8.82 1.08
N ALA A 27 -6.98 -9.23 -0.09
CA ALA A 27 -7.82 -9.49 -1.27
C ALA A 27 -8.32 -10.94 -1.29
N GLY A 28 -7.49 -11.88 -0.82
CA GLY A 28 -7.80 -13.29 -0.76
C GLY A 28 -8.94 -13.65 0.19
N LEU A 29 -9.02 -13.03 1.38
CA LEU A 29 -10.11 -13.32 2.33
C LEU A 29 -11.50 -13.04 1.73
N PRO A 30 -11.77 -11.88 1.13
CA PRO A 30 -13.00 -11.64 0.36
C PRO A 30 -13.20 -12.65 -0.78
N ALA A 31 -12.13 -13.05 -1.48
CA ALA A 31 -12.23 -14.04 -2.56
C ALA A 31 -12.65 -15.42 -2.03
N ILE A 32 -12.13 -15.86 -0.87
CA ILE A 32 -12.56 -17.08 -0.20
C ILE A 32 -14.01 -16.97 0.26
N THR A 33 -14.43 -15.82 0.79
CA THR A 33 -15.85 -15.57 1.10
C THR A 33 -16.72 -15.68 -0.15
N ILE A 34 -16.30 -15.14 -1.30
CA ILE A 34 -17.01 -15.32 -2.59
C ILE A 34 -17.11 -16.82 -2.94
N ALA A 35 -16.02 -17.57 -2.83
CA ALA A 35 -15.98 -19.00 -3.16
C ALA A 35 -16.93 -19.83 -2.28
N LEU A 36 -16.90 -19.58 -0.96
CA LEU A 36 -17.79 -20.20 0.01
C LEU A 36 -19.26 -19.88 -0.28
N LEU A 37 -19.59 -18.60 -0.49
CA LEU A 37 -20.96 -18.17 -0.74
C LEU A 37 -21.49 -18.69 -2.09
N SER A 38 -20.63 -18.80 -3.10
CA SER A 38 -20.98 -19.37 -4.41
C SER A 38 -21.23 -20.88 -4.35
N SER A 39 -20.63 -21.57 -3.38
CA SER A 39 -20.79 -23.01 -3.17
C SER A 39 -22.04 -23.37 -2.35
N LEU A 40 -22.73 -22.40 -1.73
CA LEU A 40 -23.92 -22.63 -0.89
C LEU A 40 -25.02 -23.47 -1.55
N PRO A 41 -25.37 -23.30 -2.85
CA PRO A 41 -26.40 -24.11 -3.49
C PRO A 41 -26.09 -25.61 -3.52
N GLN A 42 -24.80 -25.99 -3.43
CA GLN A 42 -24.34 -27.39 -3.44
C GLN A 42 -24.36 -28.01 -2.03
N ILE A 43 -24.56 -27.20 -0.99
CA ILE A 43 -24.53 -27.63 0.40
C ILE A 43 -25.96 -27.91 0.90
N ARG A 44 -26.11 -28.91 1.78
CA ARG A 44 -27.37 -29.23 2.45
C ARG A 44 -27.99 -27.99 3.12
N GLN A 45 -29.29 -27.80 2.95
CA GLN A 45 -30.01 -26.58 3.33
C GLN A 45 -29.80 -26.14 4.80
N HIS A 46 -29.75 -27.09 5.75
CA HIS A 46 -29.56 -26.76 7.17
C HIS A 46 -28.17 -26.17 7.48
N TRP A 47 -27.14 -26.49 6.69
CA TRP A 47 -25.79 -25.93 6.84
C TRP A 47 -25.60 -24.60 6.11
N GLN A 48 -26.43 -24.28 5.12
CA GLN A 48 -26.26 -23.08 4.29
C GLN A 48 -26.23 -21.79 5.11
N LYS A 49 -27.11 -21.66 6.11
CA LYS A 49 -27.16 -20.48 6.99
C LYS A 49 -25.88 -20.35 7.82
N ILE A 50 -25.41 -21.47 8.38
CA ILE A 50 -24.20 -21.52 9.20
C ILE A 50 -22.98 -21.13 8.36
N ILE A 51 -22.81 -21.77 7.19
CA ILE A 51 -21.67 -21.52 6.30
C ILE A 51 -21.70 -20.10 5.75
N LYS A 52 -22.88 -19.54 5.46
CA LYS A 52 -23.01 -18.13 5.07
C LYS A 52 -22.44 -17.21 6.15
N TRP A 53 -22.84 -17.40 7.41
CA TRP A 53 -22.36 -16.55 8.51
C TRP A 53 -20.88 -16.78 8.82
N LEU A 54 -20.37 -18.01 8.72
CA LEU A 54 -18.94 -18.30 8.82
C LEU A 54 -18.15 -17.61 7.71
N ALA A 55 -18.64 -17.64 6.47
CA ALA A 55 -17.99 -16.97 5.34
C ALA A 55 -17.96 -15.44 5.51
N VAL A 56 -19.03 -14.84 6.06
CA VAL A 56 -19.08 -13.42 6.42
C VAL A 56 -18.13 -13.14 7.58
N ALA A 57 -18.13 -13.95 8.64
CA ALA A 57 -17.24 -13.79 9.78
C ALA A 57 -15.76 -13.87 9.39
N LEU A 58 -15.42 -14.71 8.42
CA LEU A 58 -14.05 -14.86 7.93
C LEU A 58 -13.46 -13.52 7.45
N THR A 59 -14.13 -12.84 6.52
CA THR A 59 -13.64 -11.54 6.03
C THR A 59 -13.85 -10.43 7.08
N ALA A 60 -14.92 -10.52 7.89
CA ALA A 60 -15.25 -9.50 8.88
C ALA A 60 -14.28 -9.45 10.06
N LEU A 61 -13.71 -10.58 10.46
CA LEU A 61 -12.97 -10.72 11.72
C LEU A 61 -11.51 -11.10 11.52
N VAL A 62 -11.15 -11.92 10.54
CA VAL A 62 -9.76 -12.45 10.46
C VAL A 62 -8.75 -11.33 10.33
N LEU A 63 -9.02 -10.33 9.51
CA LEU A 63 -8.08 -9.24 9.28
C LEU A 63 -7.98 -8.25 10.47
N PRO A 64 -9.08 -7.76 11.06
CA PRO A 64 -8.98 -7.02 12.31
C PRO A 64 -8.28 -7.84 13.40
N LEU A 65 -8.63 -9.11 13.57
CA LEU A 65 -8.01 -9.96 14.58
C LEU A 65 -6.51 -10.17 14.35
N SER A 66 -6.06 -10.32 13.10
CA SER A 66 -4.63 -10.44 12.81
C SER A 66 -3.88 -9.16 13.18
N LEU A 67 -4.44 -7.99 12.85
CA LEU A 67 -3.83 -6.70 13.17
C LEU A 67 -3.80 -6.44 14.68
N TRP A 68 -4.89 -6.80 15.37
CA TRP A 68 -4.96 -6.74 16.82
C TRP A 68 -3.94 -7.68 17.48
N LEU A 69 -3.80 -8.91 16.98
CA LEU A 69 -2.84 -9.89 17.47
C LEU A 69 -1.40 -9.40 17.30
N THR A 70 -1.07 -8.82 16.13
CA THR A 70 0.25 -8.22 15.87
C THR A 70 0.53 -7.06 16.83
N ASN A 71 -0.42 -6.15 17.00
CA ASN A 71 -0.25 -5.05 17.96
C ASN A 71 -0.04 -5.56 19.39
N TRP A 72 -0.79 -6.58 19.81
CA TRP A 72 -0.62 -7.19 21.12
C TRP A 72 0.74 -7.88 21.26
N GLN A 73 1.23 -8.58 20.23
CA GLN A 73 2.55 -9.22 20.25
C GLN A 73 3.68 -8.21 20.45
N HIS A 74 3.59 -7.03 19.83
CA HIS A 74 4.58 -5.96 19.95
C HIS A 74 4.48 -5.17 21.26
N THR A 75 3.28 -4.71 21.62
CA THR A 75 3.10 -3.80 22.76
C THR A 75 2.91 -4.52 24.09
N LYS A 76 2.55 -5.82 24.05
CA LYS A 76 2.04 -6.60 25.19
C LYS A 76 0.87 -5.96 25.92
N LYS A 77 0.21 -4.97 25.31
CA LYS A 77 -0.89 -4.21 25.90
C LYS A 77 -2.20 -4.58 25.22
N TRP A 78 -3.21 -4.86 26.04
CA TRP A 78 -4.58 -5.01 25.57
C TRP A 78 -5.23 -3.64 25.51
N GLN A 79 -5.30 -3.06 24.33
CA GLN A 79 -5.86 -1.73 24.13
C GLN A 79 -6.69 -1.66 22.86
N LEU A 80 -7.84 -1.00 22.98
CA LEU A 80 -8.65 -0.56 21.85
C LEU A 80 -8.38 0.92 21.64
N GLY A 81 -8.12 1.29 20.39
CA GLY A 81 -7.97 2.66 19.95
C GLY A 81 -9.32 3.36 19.86
N LYS A 82 -9.30 4.68 19.92
CA LYS A 82 -10.45 5.47 19.51
C LYS A 82 -10.53 5.45 17.98
N PRO A 83 -11.70 5.17 17.39
CA PRO A 83 -11.84 5.24 15.95
C PRO A 83 -11.53 6.66 15.50
N PRO A 84 -10.75 6.85 14.43
CA PRO A 84 -10.27 8.16 14.03
C PRO A 84 -11.36 8.88 13.21
N ILE A 85 -12.52 9.07 13.84
CA ILE A 85 -13.73 9.61 13.20
C ILE A 85 -13.45 11.00 12.64
N ASN A 86 -12.70 11.83 13.36
CA ASN A 86 -12.40 13.20 12.93
C ASN A 86 -11.52 13.23 11.68
N THR A 87 -10.51 12.36 11.57
CA THR A 87 -9.66 12.30 10.37
C THR A 87 -10.41 11.68 9.20
N PHE A 88 -11.29 10.71 9.44
CA PHE A 88 -12.20 10.17 8.43
C PHE A 88 -13.19 11.24 7.91
N LEU A 89 -13.78 12.04 8.79
CA LEU A 89 -14.65 13.15 8.39
C LEU A 89 -13.88 14.23 7.64
N ALA A 90 -12.65 14.54 8.06
CA ALA A 90 -11.78 15.47 7.35
C ALA A 90 -11.40 14.95 5.95
N SER A 91 -11.13 13.64 5.80
CA SER A 91 -10.83 13.05 4.49
C SER A 91 -12.06 13.02 3.58
N LEU A 92 -13.26 12.82 4.12
CA LEU A 92 -14.51 13.00 3.37
C LEU A 92 -14.67 14.44 2.90
N ASN A 93 -14.33 15.44 3.73
CA ASN A 93 -14.38 16.84 3.32
C ASN A 93 -13.46 17.12 2.11
N HIS A 94 -12.27 16.51 2.09
CA HIS A 94 -11.38 16.59 0.93
C HIS A 94 -12.04 16.04 -0.35
N VAL A 95 -12.77 14.92 -0.28
CA VAL A 95 -13.51 14.38 -1.44
C VAL A 95 -14.57 15.37 -1.97
N PHE A 96 -15.19 16.17 -1.10
CA PHE A 96 -16.20 17.16 -1.49
C PHE A 96 -15.65 18.54 -1.81
N THR A 97 -14.36 18.80 -1.60
CA THR A 97 -13.73 20.07 -1.99
C THR A 97 -13.41 20.11 -3.50
N PHE A 98 -14.36 20.47 -4.35
CA PHE A 98 -14.20 20.41 -5.83
C PHE A 98 -12.98 21.15 -6.42
N SER A 99 -12.26 21.99 -5.65
CA SER A 99 -11.04 22.67 -6.10
C SER A 99 -9.92 21.72 -6.52
N HIS A 100 -9.79 20.54 -5.91
CA HIS A 100 -8.79 19.55 -6.30
C HIS A 100 -9.15 18.81 -7.61
N LEU A 101 -10.39 18.94 -8.10
CA LEU A 101 -10.88 18.26 -9.30
C LEU A 101 -10.51 18.99 -10.60
N TRP A 102 -10.06 20.24 -10.52
CA TRP A 102 -9.55 21.02 -11.66
C TRP A 102 -8.10 21.44 -11.41
N PRO A 103 -7.15 20.53 -11.64
CA PRO A 103 -5.74 20.85 -11.56
C PRO A 103 -5.39 21.95 -12.59
N ASN A 104 -4.57 22.94 -12.18
CA ASN A 104 -4.17 24.05 -13.06
C ASN A 104 -2.71 24.50 -12.84
N GLN A 105 -1.77 23.55 -12.80
CA GLN A 105 -0.35 23.78 -12.55
C GLN A 105 0.49 23.51 -13.80
N GLU A 106 -0.08 22.86 -14.81
CA GLU A 106 0.59 22.45 -16.06
C GLU A 106 -0.20 22.88 -17.30
N HIS A 107 0.24 22.42 -18.48
CA HIS A 107 -0.47 22.59 -19.73
C HIS A 107 -1.81 21.83 -19.77
N TRP A 108 -2.71 22.26 -20.66
CA TRP A 108 -4.11 21.82 -20.73
C TRP A 108 -4.31 20.29 -20.76
N LEU A 109 -3.43 19.55 -21.45
CA LEU A 109 -3.54 18.10 -21.57
C LEU A 109 -3.20 17.40 -20.25
N LEU A 110 -2.15 17.81 -19.54
CA LEU A 110 -1.84 17.29 -18.21
C LEU A 110 -2.93 17.68 -17.20
N ASN A 111 -3.43 18.92 -17.25
CA ASN A 111 -4.56 19.34 -16.41
C ASN A 111 -5.79 18.44 -16.62
N LEU A 112 -6.06 18.02 -17.87
CA LEU A 112 -7.15 17.11 -18.20
C LEU A 112 -6.88 15.68 -17.67
N ILE A 113 -5.65 15.17 -17.85
CA ILE A 113 -5.23 13.86 -17.31
C ILE A 113 -5.38 13.81 -15.78
N TYR A 114 -4.85 14.80 -15.07
CA TYR A 114 -4.94 14.87 -13.62
C TYR A 114 -6.37 15.21 -13.15
N GLY A 115 -7.15 15.95 -13.94
CA GLY A 115 -8.58 16.13 -13.72
C GLY A 115 -9.31 14.78 -13.78
N TRP A 116 -9.00 13.94 -14.76
CA TRP A 116 -9.52 12.57 -14.81
C TRP A 116 -9.13 11.76 -13.58
N GLN A 117 -7.87 11.81 -13.13
CA GLN A 117 -7.42 11.16 -11.89
C GLN A 117 -8.30 11.54 -10.69
N ALA A 118 -8.58 12.84 -10.54
CA ALA A 118 -9.38 13.37 -9.45
C ALA A 118 -10.86 12.95 -9.54
N TRP A 119 -11.41 12.85 -10.75
CA TRP A 119 -12.81 12.46 -11.01
C TRP A 119 -13.09 10.94 -10.96
N GLN A 120 -12.07 10.10 -11.15
CA GLN A 120 -12.19 8.64 -11.19
C GLN A 120 -12.99 8.04 -10.02
N PRO A 121 -12.72 8.38 -8.74
CA PRO A 121 -13.45 7.81 -7.61
C PRO A 121 -14.94 8.16 -7.63
N ILE A 122 -15.29 9.39 -8.01
CA ILE A 122 -16.69 9.85 -8.09
C ILE A 122 -17.43 9.09 -9.19
N VAL A 123 -16.82 8.95 -10.37
CA VAL A 123 -17.39 8.19 -11.50
C VAL A 123 -17.61 6.73 -11.09
N ALA A 124 -16.64 6.11 -10.41
CA ALA A 124 -16.76 4.75 -9.91
C ALA A 124 -17.92 4.61 -8.90
N ILE A 125 -18.05 5.52 -7.93
CA ILE A 125 -19.13 5.53 -6.95
C ILE A 125 -20.49 5.66 -7.65
N ILE A 126 -20.64 6.59 -8.60
CA ILE A 126 -21.89 6.79 -9.35
C ILE A 126 -22.27 5.51 -10.11
N LEU A 127 -21.31 4.86 -10.77
CA LEU A 127 -21.55 3.59 -11.49
C LEU A 127 -21.95 2.47 -10.53
N ILE A 128 -21.29 2.36 -9.37
CA ILE A 128 -21.62 1.37 -8.33
C ILE A 128 -23.05 1.60 -7.81
N LEU A 129 -23.40 2.83 -7.42
CA LEU A 129 -24.73 3.19 -6.91
C LEU A 129 -25.82 2.93 -7.95
N THR A 130 -25.55 3.32 -9.21
CA THR A 130 -26.46 3.03 -10.33
C THR A 130 -26.61 1.53 -10.54
N GLY A 131 -25.53 0.76 -10.45
CA GLY A 131 -25.55 -0.69 -10.54
C GLY A 131 -26.41 -1.33 -9.45
N TRP A 132 -26.24 -0.90 -8.20
CA TRP A 132 -27.06 -1.34 -7.07
C TRP A 132 -28.53 -0.97 -7.23
N TYR A 133 -28.82 0.26 -7.69
CA TYR A 133 -30.18 0.69 -7.97
C TYR A 133 -30.86 -0.21 -9.01
N LEU A 134 -30.14 -0.59 -10.07
CA LEU A 134 -30.66 -1.49 -11.11
C LEU A 134 -30.78 -2.94 -10.64
N LEU A 135 -29.91 -3.37 -9.74
CA LEU A 135 -29.92 -4.70 -9.14
C LEU A 135 -30.99 -4.88 -8.05
N ARG A 136 -31.53 -3.79 -7.47
CA ARG A 136 -32.44 -3.87 -6.31
C ARG A 136 -33.68 -4.73 -6.55
N ASN A 137 -34.17 -4.76 -7.80
CA ASN A 137 -35.35 -5.51 -8.20
C ASN A 137 -35.02 -6.93 -8.71
N ASN A 138 -33.74 -7.22 -8.95
CA ASN A 138 -33.27 -8.50 -9.49
C ASN A 138 -32.60 -9.34 -8.41
N LYS A 139 -33.38 -10.16 -7.70
CA LYS A 139 -32.86 -11.08 -6.69
C LYS A 139 -32.08 -12.22 -7.36
N THR A 140 -30.77 -12.03 -7.53
CA THR A 140 -29.86 -13.06 -8.03
C THR A 140 -28.96 -13.56 -6.91
N VAL A 141 -28.38 -14.76 -7.07
CA VAL A 141 -27.36 -15.30 -6.16
C VAL A 141 -26.22 -14.28 -5.96
N TRP A 142 -25.78 -13.62 -7.03
CA TRP A 142 -24.76 -12.57 -7.00
C TRP A 142 -25.13 -11.38 -6.12
N THR A 143 -26.36 -10.88 -6.19
CA THR A 143 -26.78 -9.79 -5.29
C THR A 143 -26.73 -10.19 -3.82
N SER A 144 -26.99 -11.46 -3.51
CA SER A 144 -26.87 -11.99 -2.14
C SER A 144 -25.42 -12.10 -1.69
N ILE A 145 -24.52 -12.56 -2.58
CA ILE A 145 -23.08 -12.62 -2.36
C ILE A 145 -22.53 -11.23 -2.09
N LEU A 146 -22.79 -10.27 -2.98
CA LEU A 146 -22.31 -8.88 -2.86
C LEU A 146 -22.83 -8.21 -1.59
N LYS A 147 -24.10 -8.39 -1.21
CA LYS A 147 -24.63 -7.86 0.07
C LYS A 147 -23.90 -8.43 1.27
N SER A 148 -23.65 -9.75 1.28
CA SER A 148 -22.95 -10.41 2.39
C SER A 148 -21.49 -9.93 2.50
N LEU A 149 -20.81 -9.74 1.37
CA LEU A 149 -19.44 -9.20 1.34
C LEU A 149 -19.37 -7.75 1.77
N ASN A 150 -20.28 -6.90 1.30
CA ASN A 150 -20.32 -5.49 1.73
C ASN A 150 -20.58 -5.39 3.24
N LEU A 151 -21.49 -6.20 3.77
CA LEU A 151 -21.71 -6.29 5.22
C LEU A 151 -20.43 -6.71 5.94
N SER A 152 -19.76 -7.76 5.46
CA SER A 152 -18.49 -8.23 6.01
C SER A 152 -17.42 -7.13 6.01
N LEU A 153 -17.33 -6.35 4.93
CA LEU A 153 -16.34 -5.30 4.78
C LEU A 153 -16.61 -4.12 5.71
N ILE A 154 -17.88 -3.71 5.85
CA ILE A 154 -18.28 -2.66 6.80
C ILE A 154 -17.89 -3.07 8.22
N ILE A 155 -18.18 -4.32 8.60
CA ILE A 155 -17.81 -4.84 9.92
C ILE A 155 -16.28 -4.83 10.09
N ALA A 156 -15.53 -5.25 9.07
CA ALA A 156 -14.07 -5.24 9.11
C ALA A 156 -13.50 -3.81 9.26
N ILE A 157 -14.02 -2.83 8.51
CA ILE A 157 -13.62 -1.41 8.61
C ILE A 157 -13.85 -0.90 10.02
N ILE A 158 -15.03 -1.18 10.60
CA ILE A 158 -15.37 -0.76 11.97
C ILE A 158 -14.37 -1.37 12.95
N PHE A 159 -14.15 -2.69 12.93
CA PHE A 159 -13.24 -3.32 13.88
C PHE A 159 -11.78 -2.88 13.68
N THR A 160 -11.31 -2.76 12.43
CA THR A 160 -9.96 -2.28 12.15
C THR A 160 -9.75 -0.84 12.64
N SER A 161 -10.77 0.02 12.56
CA SER A 161 -10.68 1.39 13.08
C SER A 161 -10.52 1.47 14.61
N LEU A 162 -10.85 0.40 15.33
CA LEU A 162 -10.71 0.31 16.80
C LEU A 162 -9.36 -0.24 17.24
N ILE A 163 -8.46 -0.59 16.33
CA ILE A 163 -7.16 -1.18 16.66
C ILE A 163 -6.10 -0.08 16.64
N PRO A 164 -5.35 0.13 17.74
CA PRO A 164 -4.20 1.03 17.72
C PRO A 164 -3.05 0.35 16.96
N PHE A 165 -2.50 1.04 15.97
CA PHE A 165 -1.38 0.55 15.15
C PHE A 165 -0.05 1.08 15.68
N ASP A 166 0.27 0.80 16.95
CA ASP A 166 1.44 1.41 17.61
C ASP A 166 2.79 0.81 17.16
N PHE A 167 2.76 -0.22 16.33
CA PHE A 167 3.94 -0.87 15.75
C PHE A 167 4.39 -0.27 14.41
N VAL A 168 3.61 0.67 13.84
CA VAL A 168 3.89 1.34 12.57
C VAL A 168 3.83 2.84 12.77
N ILE A 169 4.71 3.57 12.07
CA ILE A 169 4.74 5.03 12.04
C ILE A 169 3.38 5.64 11.70
N ASP A 170 3.06 6.76 12.37
CA ASP A 170 1.70 7.31 12.43
C ASP A 170 1.05 7.58 11.08
N TYR A 171 1.82 8.04 10.09
CA TYR A 171 1.29 8.34 8.75
C TYR A 171 0.92 7.09 7.95
N GLU A 172 1.48 5.92 8.26
CA GLU A 172 1.14 4.67 7.57
C GLU A 172 -0.04 3.92 8.16
N ARG A 173 -0.39 4.20 9.43
CA ARG A 173 -1.53 3.57 10.10
C ARG A 173 -2.81 3.71 9.29
N TYR A 174 -3.02 4.89 8.71
CA TYR A 174 -4.20 5.20 7.90
C TYR A 174 -4.19 4.54 6.51
N ASN A 175 -3.02 4.22 5.98
CA ASN A 175 -2.90 3.56 4.68
C ASN A 175 -3.58 2.18 4.71
N TYR A 176 -3.52 1.46 5.83
CA TYR A 176 -4.21 0.18 5.97
C TYR A 176 -5.73 0.33 5.91
N LEU A 177 -6.30 1.28 6.64
CA LEU A 177 -7.74 1.55 6.62
C LEU A 177 -8.20 2.02 5.24
N ALA A 178 -7.41 2.87 4.57
CA ALA A 178 -7.71 3.36 3.23
C ALA A 178 -7.77 2.23 2.17
N ARG A 179 -6.98 1.15 2.33
CA ARG A 179 -7.05 -0.03 1.43
C ARG A 179 -8.41 -0.72 1.46
N PHE A 180 -9.17 -0.64 2.55
CA PHE A 180 -10.54 -1.18 2.60
C PHE A 180 -11.50 -0.40 1.70
N SER A 181 -11.30 0.91 1.53
CA SER A 181 -12.08 1.72 0.59
C SER A 181 -11.86 1.25 -0.85
N TRP A 182 -10.60 0.98 -1.22
CA TRP A 182 -10.28 0.37 -2.52
C TRP A 182 -10.89 -1.02 -2.68
N LEU A 183 -10.82 -1.84 -1.64
CA LEU A 183 -11.45 -3.17 -1.64
C LEU A 183 -12.97 -3.08 -1.81
N ALA A 184 -13.62 -2.07 -1.22
CA ALA A 184 -15.03 -1.80 -1.41
C ALA A 184 -15.36 -1.50 -2.87
N ILE A 185 -14.56 -0.65 -3.53
CA ILE A 185 -14.71 -0.36 -4.96
C ILE A 185 -14.55 -1.64 -5.78
N ILE A 186 -13.49 -2.42 -5.54
CA ILE A 186 -13.17 -3.66 -6.27
C ILE A 186 -14.30 -4.69 -6.14
N ILE A 187 -14.76 -4.97 -4.92
CA ILE A 187 -15.85 -5.93 -4.66
C ILE A 187 -17.15 -5.51 -5.38
N ASN A 188 -17.37 -4.21 -5.54
CA ASN A 188 -18.55 -3.67 -6.20
C ASN A 188 -18.37 -3.41 -7.71
N LEU A 189 -17.21 -3.71 -8.30
CA LEU A 189 -16.99 -3.61 -9.74
C LEU A 189 -18.03 -4.40 -10.57
N PRO A 190 -18.51 -5.60 -10.19
CA PRO A 190 -19.57 -6.27 -10.92
C PRO A 190 -20.86 -5.43 -11.01
N ALA A 191 -21.21 -4.67 -9.97
CA ALA A 191 -22.35 -3.76 -10.01
C ALA A 191 -22.08 -2.59 -10.97
N ALA A 192 -20.88 -2.01 -10.93
CA ALA A 192 -20.45 -0.96 -11.85
C ALA A 192 -20.47 -1.42 -13.32
N PHE A 193 -19.94 -2.60 -13.62
CA PHE A 193 -19.96 -3.18 -14.96
C PHE A 193 -21.36 -3.50 -15.46
N MET A 194 -22.27 -3.91 -14.58
CA MET A 194 -23.67 -4.07 -14.96
C MET A 194 -24.32 -2.73 -15.33
N ALA A 195 -24.09 -1.67 -14.55
CA ALA A 195 -24.56 -0.33 -14.88
C ALA A 195 -24.01 0.12 -16.24
N PHE A 196 -22.69 -0.02 -16.42
CA PHE A 196 -22.03 0.30 -17.67
C PHE A 196 -22.58 -0.50 -18.86
N GLY A 197 -22.74 -1.81 -18.74
CA GLY A 197 -23.26 -2.67 -19.81
C GLY A 197 -24.69 -2.33 -20.21
N LEU A 198 -25.54 -1.95 -19.26
CA LEU A 198 -26.91 -1.52 -19.55
C LEU A 198 -26.96 -0.14 -20.21
N LEU A 199 -26.12 0.79 -19.76
CA LEU A 199 -25.96 2.10 -20.41
C LEU A 199 -25.42 1.94 -21.83
N ALA A 200 -24.39 1.11 -22.01
CA ALA A 200 -23.81 0.78 -23.30
C ALA A 200 -24.85 0.15 -24.23
N LYS A 201 -25.66 -0.80 -23.74
CA LYS A 201 -26.74 -1.40 -24.55
C LYS A 201 -27.76 -0.36 -25.00
N LYS A 202 -28.32 0.44 -24.07
CA LYS A 202 -29.27 1.51 -24.40
C LYS A 202 -28.71 2.48 -25.43
N TRP A 203 -27.41 2.74 -25.33
CA TRP A 203 -26.73 3.65 -26.21
C TRP A 203 -26.48 3.07 -27.61
N LEU A 204 -26.07 1.79 -27.71
CA LEU A 204 -25.92 1.09 -28.98
C LEU A 204 -27.26 0.90 -29.71
N ASP A 205 -28.34 0.73 -28.96
CA ASP A 205 -29.71 0.60 -29.49
C ASP A 205 -30.34 1.96 -29.86
N SER A 206 -29.66 3.07 -29.57
CA SER A 206 -30.16 4.44 -29.83
C SER A 206 -30.18 4.78 -31.32
N HIS A 207 -31.16 5.59 -31.73
CA HIS A 207 -31.23 6.14 -33.09
C HIS A 207 -30.11 7.14 -33.41
N TYR A 208 -29.39 7.65 -32.40
CA TYR A 208 -28.31 8.63 -32.56
C TYR A 208 -26.94 7.98 -32.78
N LYS A 209 -26.82 7.10 -33.79
CA LYS A 209 -25.58 6.36 -34.07
C LYS A 209 -24.35 7.24 -34.33
N LYS A 210 -24.53 8.50 -34.75
CA LYS A 210 -23.43 9.46 -34.96
C LYS A 210 -22.70 9.84 -33.67
N ILE A 211 -23.36 9.75 -32.51
CA ILE A 211 -22.78 10.02 -31.19
C ILE A 211 -21.92 8.83 -30.71
N ILE A 212 -21.97 7.67 -31.41
CA ILE A 212 -21.23 6.47 -31.03
C ILE A 212 -19.71 6.70 -31.03
N TRP A 213 -19.19 7.20 -32.15
CA TRP A 213 -17.75 7.41 -32.34
C TRP A 213 -17.13 8.40 -31.35
N PRO A 214 -17.71 9.61 -31.10
CA PRO A 214 -17.17 10.53 -30.12
C PRO A 214 -17.00 9.95 -28.72
N ILE A 215 -17.94 9.13 -28.24
CA ILE A 215 -17.83 8.52 -26.90
C ILE A 215 -16.81 7.38 -26.90
N ILE A 216 -16.72 6.58 -27.97
CA ILE A 216 -15.64 5.57 -28.08
C ILE A 216 -14.27 6.25 -28.00
N ILE A 217 -14.09 7.35 -28.73
CA ILE A 217 -12.87 8.15 -28.69
C ILE A 217 -12.63 8.69 -27.28
N ALA A 218 -13.65 9.25 -26.62
CA ALA A 218 -13.54 9.74 -25.25
C ALA A 218 -13.14 8.64 -24.27
N LEU A 219 -13.81 7.47 -24.31
CA LEU A 219 -13.48 6.33 -23.44
C LEU A 219 -12.04 5.82 -23.70
N THR A 220 -11.62 5.78 -24.96
CA THR A 220 -10.26 5.40 -25.33
C THR A 220 -9.24 6.39 -24.77
N ALA A 221 -9.51 7.70 -24.87
CA ALA A 221 -8.68 8.73 -24.27
C ALA A 221 -8.60 8.59 -22.73
N LEU A 222 -9.71 8.33 -22.06
CA LEU A 222 -9.73 8.09 -20.60
C LEU A 222 -8.91 6.85 -20.20
N ILE A 223 -8.92 5.79 -21.00
CA ILE A 223 -8.07 4.61 -20.79
C ILE A 223 -6.59 4.98 -20.95
N ILE A 224 -6.24 5.74 -21.98
CA ILE A 224 -4.86 6.23 -22.19
C ILE A 224 -4.42 7.13 -21.05
N PHE A 225 -5.27 8.03 -20.55
CA PHE A 225 -4.97 8.84 -19.38
C PHE A 225 -4.76 7.97 -18.15
N SER A 226 -5.62 6.97 -17.93
CA SER A 226 -5.44 6.02 -16.84
C SER A 226 -4.11 5.28 -16.94
N LEU A 227 -3.72 4.86 -18.16
CA LEU A 227 -2.43 4.22 -18.41
C LEU A 227 -1.26 5.17 -18.09
N TYR A 228 -1.29 6.42 -18.57
CA TYR A 228 -0.28 7.43 -18.21
C TYR A 228 -0.16 7.60 -16.69
N LEU A 229 -1.30 7.68 -15.98
CA LEU A 229 -1.35 7.84 -14.53
C LEU A 229 -0.75 6.64 -13.76
N THR A 230 -0.62 5.46 -14.38
CA THR A 230 0.01 4.29 -13.74
C THR A 230 1.54 4.32 -13.75
N TYR A 231 2.17 5.15 -14.60
CA TYR A 231 3.63 5.27 -14.64
C TYR A 231 4.14 6.20 -13.52
N PRO A 232 5.36 5.95 -13.02
CA PRO A 232 6.08 6.95 -12.23
C PRO A 232 6.30 8.18 -13.11
N ARG A 233 5.98 9.35 -12.56
CA ARG A 233 6.00 10.64 -13.26
C ARG A 233 6.74 11.64 -12.41
N ASP A 234 7.49 12.51 -13.07
CA ASP A 234 8.13 13.67 -12.47
C ASP A 234 7.66 14.92 -13.23
N ASP A 235 6.59 15.51 -12.71
CA ASP A 235 5.93 16.71 -13.20
C ASP A 235 5.43 17.55 -12.01
N ARG A 236 4.85 18.74 -12.23
CA ARG A 236 4.43 19.61 -11.12
C ARG A 236 3.36 19.00 -10.21
N TYR A 237 2.65 17.97 -10.64
CA TYR A 237 1.63 17.28 -9.84
C TYR A 237 2.15 16.06 -9.10
N SER A 238 3.15 15.37 -9.64
CA SER A 238 3.69 14.14 -9.08
C SER A 238 5.21 14.13 -9.19
N HIS A 239 5.87 13.86 -8.08
CA HIS A 239 7.30 13.60 -8.04
C HIS A 239 7.51 12.14 -7.60
N ALA A 240 7.61 11.23 -8.56
CA ALA A 240 7.73 9.80 -8.28
C ALA A 240 9.15 9.43 -7.84
N GLN A 241 9.29 9.07 -6.56
CA GLN A 241 10.55 8.58 -5.99
C GLN A 241 10.65 7.05 -6.06
N GLY A 242 10.12 6.45 -7.14
CA GLY A 242 10.06 5.00 -7.36
C GLY A 242 11.42 4.41 -7.71
N LEU A 243 12.37 4.54 -6.79
CA LEU A 243 13.73 4.07 -6.95
C LEU A 243 13.78 2.60 -6.62
N SER A 244 14.48 1.83 -7.46
CA SER A 244 14.71 0.41 -7.24
C SER A 244 16.08 0.22 -6.64
N THR A 245 16.24 -0.84 -5.84
CA THR A 245 17.54 -1.27 -5.35
C THR A 245 18.45 -1.58 -6.53
N SER A 246 19.63 -0.97 -6.54
CA SER A 246 20.58 -1.00 -7.64
C SER A 246 21.86 -1.74 -7.27
N GLN A 247 22.70 -2.03 -8.27
CA GLN A 247 24.03 -2.63 -8.02
C GLN A 247 24.92 -1.74 -7.16
N THR A 248 24.74 -0.42 -7.19
CA THR A 248 25.53 0.50 -6.36
C THR A 248 25.13 0.43 -4.90
N ASP A 249 23.85 0.19 -4.60
CA ASP A 249 23.38 -0.06 -3.23
C ASP A 249 24.00 -1.35 -2.67
N PHE A 250 24.03 -2.42 -3.49
CA PHE A 250 24.70 -3.67 -3.14
C PHE A 250 26.21 -3.51 -2.93
N LEU A 251 26.87 -2.66 -3.73
CA LEU A 251 28.29 -2.36 -3.57
C LEU A 251 28.56 -1.58 -2.28
N ALA A 252 27.72 -0.59 -1.93
CA ALA A 252 27.84 0.15 -0.68
C ALA A 252 27.82 -0.78 0.53
N VAL A 253 26.85 -1.70 0.55
CA VAL A 253 26.69 -2.71 1.59
C VAL A 253 27.93 -3.61 1.70
N GLN A 254 28.47 -4.09 0.57
CA GLN A 254 29.68 -4.91 0.55
C GLN A 254 30.91 -4.16 1.05
N ILE A 255 31.07 -2.89 0.68
CA ILE A 255 32.20 -2.06 1.12
C ILE A 255 32.15 -1.88 2.64
N ILE A 256 30.97 -1.55 3.17
CA ILE A 256 30.77 -1.38 4.62
C ILE A 256 31.07 -2.69 5.37
N GLU A 257 30.53 -3.82 4.91
CA GLU A 257 30.75 -5.13 5.55
C GLU A 257 32.24 -5.53 5.52
N ASN A 258 32.95 -5.23 4.44
CA ASN A 258 34.37 -5.55 4.30
C ASN A 258 35.28 -4.62 5.12
N GLN A 259 34.86 -3.39 5.38
CA GLN A 259 35.65 -2.38 6.11
C GLN A 259 35.37 -2.39 7.62
N ALA A 260 34.18 -2.84 8.04
CA ALA A 260 33.84 -2.93 9.44
C ALA A 260 34.72 -3.97 10.16
N ASN A 261 35.42 -3.52 11.20
CA ASN A 261 36.30 -4.37 12.01
C ASN A 261 35.57 -4.99 13.20
N ASP A 262 34.44 -4.39 13.60
CA ASP A 262 33.61 -4.81 14.73
C ASP A 262 32.13 -4.75 14.32
N ASP A 263 31.23 -4.98 15.27
CA ASP A 263 29.81 -4.72 15.09
C ASP A 263 29.53 -3.24 14.86
N TYR A 264 28.56 -2.97 13.99
CA TYR A 264 28.24 -1.63 13.52
C TYR A 264 26.77 -1.51 13.18
N ILE A 265 26.29 -0.27 13.09
CA ILE A 265 25.02 0.05 12.45
C ILE A 265 25.23 0.89 11.19
N VAL A 266 24.24 0.89 10.32
CA VAL A 266 24.19 1.76 9.16
C VAL A 266 22.88 2.51 9.18
N LEU A 267 22.90 3.83 9.13
CA LEU A 267 21.73 4.66 8.87
C LEU A 267 21.69 4.94 7.36
N ALA A 268 20.78 4.27 6.66
CA ALA A 268 20.63 4.39 5.21
C ALA A 268 19.15 4.46 4.79
N ASN A 269 18.92 4.78 3.52
CA ASN A 269 17.58 4.74 2.96
C ASN A 269 17.08 3.32 2.72
N GLN A 270 15.83 3.22 2.23
CA GLN A 270 15.13 1.97 2.03
C GLN A 270 15.83 1.03 1.01
N GLN A 271 16.48 1.59 -0.02
CA GLN A 271 17.11 0.79 -1.10
C GLN A 271 18.39 0.13 -0.62
N VAL A 272 19.24 0.88 0.08
CA VAL A 272 20.47 0.35 0.69
C VAL A 272 20.13 -0.68 1.77
N SER A 273 19.12 -0.41 2.61
CA SER A 273 18.66 -1.40 3.60
C SER A 273 18.09 -2.67 2.97
N ALA A 274 17.36 -2.56 1.85
CA ALA A 274 16.87 -3.71 1.10
C ALA A 274 18.03 -4.53 0.50
N ALA A 275 19.07 -3.87 -0.02
CA ALA A 275 20.29 -4.52 -0.49
C ALA A 275 20.98 -5.30 0.64
N ALA A 276 21.10 -4.71 1.84
CA ALA A 276 21.67 -5.37 3.02
C ALA A 276 20.86 -6.60 3.45
N LEU A 277 19.53 -6.47 3.52
CA LEU A 277 18.66 -7.58 3.86
C LEU A 277 18.77 -8.73 2.84
N ALA A 278 18.83 -8.41 1.55
CA ALA A 278 18.98 -9.41 0.49
C ALA A 278 20.35 -10.10 0.50
N GLN A 279 21.44 -9.37 0.79
CA GLN A 279 22.80 -9.94 0.82
C GLN A 279 23.11 -10.70 2.11
N TYR A 280 22.63 -10.22 3.26
CA TYR A 280 23.12 -10.68 4.56
C TYR A 280 22.01 -11.02 5.56
N GLY A 281 20.77 -10.57 5.32
CA GLY A 281 19.66 -10.71 6.28
C GLY A 281 19.19 -12.14 6.56
N PHE A 282 19.44 -13.08 5.64
CA PHE A 282 18.97 -14.48 5.76
C PHE A 282 20.08 -15.52 5.75
N TYR A 283 21.35 -15.11 5.65
CA TYR A 283 22.48 -16.04 5.62
C TYR A 283 22.94 -16.35 7.03
N THR A 284 23.04 -17.62 7.38
CA THR A 284 23.61 -18.07 8.66
C THR A 284 25.12 -17.87 8.69
N GLY A 285 25.68 -17.34 9.77
CA GLY A 285 27.13 -17.21 9.99
C GLY A 285 27.56 -15.79 10.36
N LYS A 286 28.77 -15.38 9.96
CA LYS A 286 29.39 -14.08 10.30
C LYS A 286 28.52 -12.86 9.92
N HIS A 287 27.65 -13.03 8.92
CA HIS A 287 26.79 -11.96 8.39
C HIS A 287 25.40 -11.93 9.03
N GLN A 288 25.02 -12.95 9.81
CA GLN A 288 23.76 -12.94 10.57
C GLN A 288 23.94 -12.12 11.84
N ARG A 289 23.96 -10.80 11.73
CA ARG A 289 24.11 -9.92 12.89
C ARG A 289 22.79 -9.26 13.22
N TYR A 290 22.07 -9.86 14.15
CA TYR A 290 21.15 -9.09 14.97
C TYR A 290 21.95 -8.59 16.17
N LEU A 291 21.91 -7.29 16.39
CA LEU A 291 22.62 -6.61 17.47
C LEU A 291 21.81 -6.73 18.77
N GLN A 292 22.19 -5.96 19.78
CA GLN A 292 21.45 -5.87 21.03
C GLN A 292 19.94 -5.64 20.77
N ASP A 293 19.09 -6.32 21.55
CA ASP A 293 17.62 -6.25 21.46
C ASP A 293 17.05 -6.68 20.09
N ASP A 294 17.70 -7.65 19.43
CA ASP A 294 17.33 -8.19 18.12
C ASP A 294 17.22 -7.10 17.03
N ILE A 295 18.08 -6.06 17.13
CA ILE A 295 18.10 -4.96 16.16
C ILE A 295 18.83 -5.41 14.90
N PHE A 296 18.16 -5.35 13.75
CA PHE A 296 18.85 -5.44 12.47
C PHE A 296 19.66 -4.17 12.24
N TYR A 297 20.94 -4.33 11.93
CA TYR A 297 21.95 -3.28 11.83
C TYR A 297 21.77 -2.27 10.67
N TYR A 298 20.76 -2.47 9.82
CA TYR A 298 20.27 -1.48 8.85
C TYR A 298 18.81 -1.10 9.17
N PRO A 299 18.37 0.14 8.90
CA PRO A 299 17.02 0.56 9.18
C PRO A 299 16.04 -0.14 8.25
N ILE A 300 15.18 -0.96 8.82
CA ILE A 300 13.99 -1.47 8.14
C ILE A 300 12.93 -0.37 8.19
N PRO A 301 12.45 0.12 7.03
CA PRO A 301 11.46 1.18 6.99
C PRO A 301 10.23 0.83 7.81
N THR A 302 9.55 1.84 8.35
CA THR A 302 8.20 1.76 8.95
C THR A 302 8.07 1.08 10.32
N SER A 303 8.99 0.17 10.66
CA SER A 303 8.95 -0.58 11.92
C SER A 303 10.30 -0.76 12.61
N GLY A 304 11.42 -0.48 11.93
CA GLY A 304 12.77 -0.61 12.50
C GLY A 304 13.15 0.59 13.37
N VAL A 305 13.72 0.32 14.55
CA VAL A 305 14.12 1.35 15.52
C VAL A 305 15.19 2.33 15.00
N LEU A 306 15.98 1.92 14.02
CA LEU A 306 17.01 2.76 13.39
C LEU A 306 16.47 3.72 12.32
N TYR A 307 15.28 3.45 11.75
CA TYR A 307 14.74 4.26 10.66
C TYR A 307 14.42 5.71 11.07
N PRO A 308 13.85 5.98 12.27
CA PRO A 308 13.70 7.35 12.76
C PRO A 308 15.02 8.11 12.90
N TYR A 309 16.12 7.43 13.25
CA TYR A 309 17.44 8.07 13.32
C TYR A 309 17.95 8.43 11.93
N TYR A 310 17.78 7.55 10.93
CA TYR A 310 18.07 7.91 9.55
C TYR A 310 17.26 9.13 9.10
N LEU A 311 15.96 9.18 9.42
CA LEU A 311 15.12 10.34 9.09
C LEU A 311 15.60 11.64 9.76
N LYS A 312 16.06 11.60 11.02
CA LYS A 312 16.69 12.77 11.67
C LYS A 312 17.95 13.23 10.94
N MET A 313 18.79 12.30 10.49
CA MET A 313 20.02 12.63 9.75
C MET A 313 19.73 13.37 8.43
N VAL A 314 18.63 13.03 7.74
CA VAL A 314 18.31 13.60 6.41
C VAL A 314 17.28 14.73 6.41
N ASN A 315 16.42 14.82 7.43
CA ASN A 315 15.38 15.85 7.51
C ASN A 315 15.75 17.02 8.42
N ASP A 316 16.57 16.77 9.45
CA ASP A 316 16.93 17.80 10.43
C ASP A 316 18.37 18.28 10.20
N TYR A 317 19.36 17.48 10.62
CA TYR A 317 20.80 17.72 10.42
C TYR A 317 21.59 16.43 10.69
N PRO A 318 22.61 16.07 9.88
CA PRO A 318 23.39 14.84 10.00
C PRO A 318 24.42 14.87 11.16
N SER A 319 23.96 15.15 12.38
CA SER A 319 24.82 15.31 13.57
C SER A 319 25.49 14.01 14.00
N ARG A 320 26.74 14.12 14.46
CA ARG A 320 27.44 13.03 15.16
C ARG A 320 26.67 12.55 16.39
N GLN A 321 25.97 13.45 17.08
CA GLN A 321 25.14 13.09 18.24
C GLN A 321 24.02 12.10 17.86
N THR A 322 23.30 12.34 16.75
CA THR A 322 22.18 11.47 16.35
C THR A 322 22.65 10.06 16.04
N ILE A 323 23.77 9.93 15.32
CA ILE A 323 24.32 8.60 15.03
C ILE A 323 24.95 7.93 16.25
N ALA A 324 25.53 8.70 17.19
CA ALA A 324 26.00 8.18 18.48
C ALA A 324 24.85 7.61 19.33
N GLU A 325 23.70 8.31 19.38
CA GLU A 325 22.51 7.83 20.07
C GLU A 325 21.99 6.52 19.46
N ALA A 326 21.99 6.42 18.13
CA ALA A 326 21.61 5.20 17.42
C ALA A 326 22.59 4.05 17.68
N ALA A 327 23.90 4.34 17.68
CA ALA A 327 24.96 3.36 17.94
C ALA A 327 24.88 2.83 19.38
N LYS A 328 24.65 3.71 20.35
CA LYS A 328 24.42 3.37 21.76
C LYS A 328 23.18 2.48 21.93
N LEU A 329 22.10 2.77 21.21
CA LEU A 329 20.88 1.94 21.25
C LEU A 329 21.18 0.50 20.80
N ALA A 330 22.03 0.32 19.80
CA ALA A 330 22.41 -0.98 19.25
C ALA A 330 23.63 -1.63 19.95
N GLY A 331 24.26 -0.93 20.91
CA GLY A 331 25.42 -1.42 21.65
C GLY A 331 26.72 -1.45 20.84
N VAL A 332 26.88 -0.58 19.84
CA VAL A 332 28.06 -0.57 18.93
C VAL A 332 28.84 0.74 19.03
N HIS A 333 30.13 0.69 18.68
CA HIS A 333 31.03 1.86 18.67
C HIS A 333 31.37 2.38 17.27
N GLN A 334 30.91 1.67 16.23
CA GLN A 334 31.09 2.04 14.84
C GLN A 334 29.72 2.20 14.17
N ALA A 335 29.57 3.27 13.40
CA ALA A 335 28.36 3.50 12.63
C ALA A 335 28.67 4.14 11.28
N TYR A 336 27.76 3.93 10.34
CA TYR A 336 27.84 4.48 9.00
C TYR A 336 26.57 5.26 8.68
N PHE A 337 26.71 6.38 7.99
CA PHE A 337 25.59 7.07 7.36
C PHE A 337 25.76 7.00 5.84
N VAL A 338 24.74 6.52 5.14
CA VAL A 338 24.77 6.36 3.68
C VAL A 338 23.80 7.34 3.05
N LEU A 339 24.32 8.17 2.14
CA LEU A 339 23.57 9.20 1.44
C LEU A 339 23.67 8.96 -0.08
N ASN A 340 22.53 8.84 -0.73
CA ASN A 340 22.42 8.68 -2.19
C ASN A 340 22.14 10.05 -2.86
N ASP A 341 22.64 10.23 -4.09
CA ASP A 341 22.55 11.47 -4.87
C ASP A 341 21.12 11.92 -5.20
N TYR A 342 20.19 10.98 -5.28
CA TYR A 342 18.77 11.25 -5.50
C TYR A 342 18.02 11.75 -4.26
N TRP A 343 18.67 11.82 -3.09
CA TRP A 343 18.02 12.32 -1.89
C TRP A 343 17.87 13.85 -1.97
N TYR A 344 16.71 14.35 -1.56
CA TYR A 344 16.46 15.80 -1.61
C TYR A 344 17.46 16.53 -0.70
N GLY A 345 18.10 17.58 -1.24
CA GLY A 345 19.13 18.32 -0.53
C GLY A 345 20.48 17.61 -0.44
N PHE A 346 20.75 16.63 -1.30
CA PHE A 346 21.97 15.82 -1.32
C PHE A 346 23.26 16.61 -1.11
N GLU A 347 23.51 17.65 -1.91
CA GLU A 347 24.76 18.42 -1.84
C GLU A 347 24.97 19.05 -0.45
N LYS A 348 23.94 19.72 0.07
CA LYS A 348 23.96 20.33 1.39
C LYS A 348 24.16 19.27 2.48
N LEU A 349 23.40 18.18 2.44
CA LEU A 349 23.50 17.10 3.43
C LEU A 349 24.87 16.42 3.39
N ALA A 350 25.46 16.27 2.20
CA ALA A 350 26.78 15.68 2.05
C ALA A 350 27.87 16.56 2.66
N GLU A 351 27.78 17.89 2.50
CA GLU A 351 28.69 18.86 3.13
C GLU A 351 28.54 18.86 4.66
N GLU A 352 27.30 18.88 5.16
CA GLU A 352 27.01 18.87 6.60
C GLU A 352 27.48 17.55 7.25
N ALA A 353 27.21 16.41 6.63
CA ALA A 353 27.64 15.11 7.14
C ALA A 353 29.17 14.95 7.08
N ALA A 354 29.82 15.50 6.04
CA ALA A 354 31.28 15.48 5.92
C ALA A 354 31.99 16.22 7.07
N ALA A 355 31.36 17.27 7.62
CA ALA A 355 31.91 18.03 8.74
C ALA A 355 31.88 17.25 10.08
N GLU A 356 30.99 16.26 10.20
CA GLU A 356 30.75 15.50 11.43
C GLU A 356 31.44 14.11 11.43
N ALA A 357 31.69 13.57 10.25
CA ALA A 357 32.22 12.22 10.05
C ALA A 357 33.75 12.12 10.22
N ASP A 358 34.23 10.94 10.61
CA ASP A 358 35.67 10.68 10.75
C ASP A 358 36.32 10.27 9.42
N GLU A 359 35.56 9.67 8.51
CA GLU A 359 36.01 9.24 7.18
C GLU A 359 34.86 9.29 6.16
N ILE A 360 35.19 9.53 4.89
CA ILE A 360 34.23 9.67 3.80
C ILE A 360 34.65 8.79 2.64
N ILE A 361 33.74 7.94 2.15
CA ILE A 361 33.95 7.04 1.03
C ILE A 361 32.93 7.39 -0.05
N LYS A 362 33.42 7.72 -1.24
CA LYS A 362 32.56 8.01 -2.40
C LYS A 362 32.61 6.81 -3.34
N ILE A 363 31.46 6.33 -3.76
CA ILE A 363 31.35 5.19 -4.69
C ILE A 363 30.53 5.58 -5.91
N ALA A 364 30.66 4.82 -7.00
CA ALA A 364 29.91 5.02 -8.24
C ALA A 364 29.93 6.49 -8.73
N ASN A 365 31.12 7.07 -8.84
CA ASN A 365 31.34 8.47 -9.24
C ASN A 365 30.62 9.51 -8.34
N GLY A 366 30.37 9.17 -7.08
CA GLY A 366 29.72 10.06 -6.12
C GLY A 366 28.21 9.88 -6.00
N ALA A 367 27.61 8.93 -6.72
CA ALA A 367 26.18 8.63 -6.61
C ALA A 367 25.77 8.15 -5.20
N ILE A 368 26.72 7.56 -4.47
CA ILE A 368 26.54 7.21 -3.05
C ILE A 368 27.78 7.67 -2.27
N ILE A 369 27.53 8.30 -1.13
CA ILE A 369 28.55 8.71 -0.17
C ILE A 369 28.29 7.98 1.15
N ILE A 370 29.33 7.37 1.69
CA ILE A 370 29.33 6.66 2.96
C ILE A 370 30.18 7.46 3.94
N PHE A 371 29.56 7.92 5.01
CA PHE A 371 30.19 8.64 6.10
C PHE A 371 30.41 7.66 7.25
N VAL A 372 31.66 7.57 7.72
CA VAL A 372 32.07 6.62 8.76
C VAL A 372 32.27 7.37 10.07
N TYR A 373 31.71 6.81 11.14
CA TYR A 373 31.82 7.32 12.49
C TYR A 373 32.40 6.22 13.38
N LYS A 374 33.46 6.55 14.10
CA LYS A 374 34.24 5.63 14.94
C LYS A 374 34.30 6.18 16.37
N ASN A 375 34.54 5.28 17.33
CA ASN A 375 34.67 5.59 18.75
C ASN A 375 33.46 6.36 19.33
N LEU A 376 32.25 5.90 18.98
CA LEU A 376 30.97 6.46 19.44
C LEU A 376 30.60 6.06 20.86
#